data_AF-A0A521SA33-F1
#
_entry.id   AF-A0A521SA33-F1
#
_cell.length_a   1.000
_cell.length_b   1.000
_cell.length_c   1.000
_cell.angle_alpha   90.00
_cell.angle_beta   90.00
_cell.angle_gamma   90.00
#
_symmetry.space_group_name_H-M   'P 1'
#
loop_
_entity.id
_entity.type
_entity.pdbx_description
1 polymer ?
#
loop_
_entity_poly.entity_id
_entity_poly.type
_entity_poly.pdbx_seq_one_letter_code
_entity_poly.pdbx_strand_id
1 'polypeptide(L)'
;MENQQMFMSGAVIDERPESEKEKDYRFEEIVAAINPVNWIEKPRDQWRKFPIFNQDGSGSCVAQTEAKEMGIMRWLRDKIYVHFSATDIYQRRSNKPAGGMVAVDARNIARKGVTLEALAPSQAMNDGQMDSAVIEEYKRKVGEVFAVPNFVALPIRDIDTVASLIQTTGKGVMVWFYFEYREWTDTPQVMNPNLDLYAGSTNRHSVTAVDFTLVNGKKALIIEDSWGPTFGLNGQRVITEDFYKARNWYAGYLVNFQFEDQTKPLPQPQPAPNPKPKYRFSKPLTFGMTNSDVKALQDILRYEGLFPQNTASTGYYGAITAKGVYQFQVRHKIAPMAELNALQGRRVGEKTIQKLNALYA
;
A
#
# COMPACT_ATOMS: atom_id res chain seq x y z
N MET A 1 -1.52 -41.70 -1.91
CA MET A 1 -0.76 -40.54 -2.41
C MET A 1 -1.78 -39.52 -2.88
N GLU A 2 -2.29 -38.71 -1.96
CA GLU A 2 -3.21 -37.63 -2.30
C GLU A 2 -2.44 -36.59 -3.09
N ASN A 3 -2.94 -36.25 -4.28
CA ASN A 3 -2.45 -35.13 -5.07
C ASN A 3 -2.50 -33.88 -4.18
N GLN A 4 -1.34 -33.46 -3.65
CA GLN A 4 -1.16 -32.09 -3.20
C GLN A 4 -1.46 -31.22 -4.41
N GLN A 5 -2.68 -30.67 -4.43
CA GLN A 5 -3.08 -29.69 -5.42
C GLN A 5 -2.05 -28.56 -5.31
N MET A 6 -1.19 -28.44 -6.32
CA MET A 6 -0.06 -27.52 -6.30
C MET A 6 -0.63 -26.11 -6.18
N PHE A 7 -0.41 -25.46 -5.03
CA PHE A 7 -0.86 -24.10 -4.82
C PHE A 7 -0.18 -23.17 -5.83
N MET A 8 -0.98 -22.46 -6.61
CA MET A 8 -0.47 -21.49 -7.56
C MET A 8 -0.13 -20.20 -6.83
N SER A 9 1.16 -19.88 -6.76
CA SER A 9 1.62 -18.63 -6.14
C SER A 9 1.18 -17.43 -6.98
N GLY A 10 0.25 -16.63 -6.45
CA GLY A 10 -0.20 -15.41 -7.11
C GLY A 10 0.64 -14.16 -6.77
N ALA A 11 1.39 -14.18 -5.66
CA ALA A 11 2.28 -13.08 -5.30
C ALA A 11 3.67 -13.29 -5.93
N VAL A 12 3.98 -12.46 -6.93
CA VAL A 12 5.22 -12.53 -7.71
C VAL A 12 6.29 -11.61 -7.11
N ILE A 13 7.56 -12.05 -7.16
CA ILE A 13 8.70 -11.26 -6.67
C ILE A 13 8.85 -9.99 -7.49
N ASP A 14 9.04 -8.86 -6.80
CA ASP A 14 9.35 -7.59 -7.45
C ASP A 14 10.83 -7.53 -7.86
N GLU A 15 11.10 -7.80 -9.14
CA GLU A 15 12.43 -7.78 -9.74
C GLU A 15 12.85 -6.40 -10.26
N ARG A 16 12.06 -5.34 -10.01
CA ARG A 16 12.47 -3.98 -10.38
C ARG A 16 13.81 -3.61 -9.72
N PRO A 17 14.66 -2.84 -10.41
CA PRO A 17 15.90 -2.35 -9.81
C PRO A 17 15.59 -1.44 -8.62
N GLU A 18 16.51 -1.35 -7.66
CA GLU A 18 16.32 -0.57 -6.43
C GLU A 18 15.98 0.90 -6.72
N SER A 19 16.53 1.47 -7.79
CA SER A 19 16.24 2.84 -8.24
C SER A 19 14.76 3.08 -8.56
N GLU A 20 14.02 2.06 -9.02
CA GLU A 20 12.58 2.15 -9.25
C GLU A 20 11.80 1.93 -7.94
N LYS A 21 12.27 1.03 -7.06
CA LYS A 21 11.66 0.78 -5.75
C LYS A 21 11.75 2.00 -4.82
N GLU A 22 12.83 2.76 -4.91
CA GLU A 22 13.01 4.03 -4.19
C GLU A 22 11.98 5.12 -4.57
N LYS A 23 11.24 4.95 -5.66
CA LYS A 23 10.17 5.90 -6.05
C LYS A 23 8.85 5.63 -5.32
N ASP A 24 8.71 4.45 -4.72
CA ASP A 24 7.51 4.07 -3.98
C ASP A 24 7.47 4.85 -2.66
N TYR A 25 6.29 5.35 -2.28
CA TYR A 25 6.16 6.15 -1.06
C TYR A 25 6.27 5.24 0.15
N ARG A 26 7.15 5.60 1.09
CA ARG A 26 7.37 4.84 2.31
C ARG A 26 6.54 5.40 3.46
N PHE A 27 6.17 4.53 4.40
CA PHE A 27 5.37 4.89 5.56
C PHE A 27 6.02 6.01 6.40
N GLU A 28 7.34 5.98 6.56
CA GLU A 28 8.12 6.98 7.30
C GLU A 28 8.13 8.36 6.62
N GLU A 29 7.72 8.45 5.36
CA GLU A 29 7.53 9.72 4.67
C GLU A 29 6.22 10.41 5.06
N ILE A 30 5.26 9.64 5.56
CA ILE A 30 3.92 10.15 5.84
C ILE A 30 3.52 10.12 7.31
N VAL A 31 4.15 9.25 8.10
CA VAL A 31 3.89 9.09 9.53
C VAL A 31 5.19 9.26 10.30
N ALA A 32 5.22 10.25 11.21
CA ALA A 32 6.42 10.55 12.01
C ALA A 32 6.67 9.51 13.12
N ALA A 33 5.61 8.91 13.65
CA ALA A 33 5.64 7.81 14.60
C ALA A 33 4.32 7.04 14.51
N ILE A 34 4.35 5.71 14.64
CA ILE A 34 3.12 4.92 14.72
C ILE A 34 2.34 5.29 15.98
N ASN A 35 1.02 5.32 15.88
CA ASN A 35 0.16 5.48 17.05
C ASN A 35 0.23 4.20 17.90
N PRO A 36 0.35 4.29 19.24
CA PRO A 36 0.28 3.12 20.10
C PRO A 36 -0.97 2.30 19.82
N VAL A 37 -0.78 0.99 19.63
CA VAL A 37 -1.86 0.06 19.33
C VAL A 37 -2.52 -0.39 20.63
N ASN A 38 -3.84 -0.25 20.70
CA ASN A 38 -4.65 -0.76 21.79
C ASN A 38 -4.93 -2.25 21.58
N TRP A 39 -3.97 -3.08 21.99
CA TRP A 39 -4.08 -4.53 21.90
C TRP A 39 -5.09 -5.06 22.92
N ILE A 40 -6.26 -5.47 22.44
CA ILE A 40 -7.30 -6.13 23.23
C ILE A 40 -7.62 -7.50 22.64
N GLU A 41 -7.96 -8.45 23.50
CA GLU A 41 -8.49 -9.74 23.06
C GLU A 41 -9.93 -9.56 22.60
N LYS A 42 -10.20 -9.93 21.35
CA LYS A 42 -11.54 -9.86 20.74
C LYS A 42 -12.02 -11.26 20.41
N PRO A 43 -13.24 -11.63 20.84
CA PRO A 43 -13.86 -12.86 20.36
C PRO A 43 -14.15 -12.76 18.85
N ARG A 44 -14.21 -13.91 18.18
CA ARG A 44 -14.29 -14.02 16.71
C ARG A 44 -15.54 -13.37 16.10
N ASP A 45 -16.62 -13.31 16.84
CA ASP A 45 -17.84 -12.61 16.42
C ASP A 45 -17.64 -11.09 16.32
N GLN A 46 -16.69 -10.52 17.08
CA GLN A 46 -16.33 -9.10 17.07
C GLN A 46 -15.23 -8.73 16.07
N TRP A 47 -14.58 -9.70 15.43
CA TRP A 47 -13.61 -9.39 14.37
C TRP A 47 -14.31 -8.71 13.21
N ARG A 48 -13.68 -7.68 12.65
CA ARG A 48 -14.17 -7.04 11.42
C ARG A 48 -14.30 -8.06 10.31
N LYS A 49 -15.40 -7.96 9.55
CA LYS A 49 -15.74 -8.87 8.44
C LYS A 49 -16.18 -8.05 7.24
N PHE A 50 -15.67 -8.42 6.08
CA PHE A 50 -16.05 -7.93 4.76
C PHE A 50 -16.44 -9.12 3.88
N PRO A 51 -17.01 -8.90 2.67
CA PRO A 51 -17.34 -10.00 1.77
C PRO A 51 -16.13 -10.90 1.50
N ILE A 52 -16.31 -12.21 1.67
CA ILE A 52 -15.26 -13.20 1.41
C ILE A 52 -15.13 -13.41 -0.10
N PHE A 53 -13.89 -13.37 -0.60
CA PHE A 53 -13.59 -13.54 -2.02
C PHE A 53 -13.14 -14.98 -2.30
N ASN A 54 -13.24 -15.41 -3.56
CA ASN A 54 -12.81 -16.72 -4.02
C ASN A 54 -12.07 -16.62 -5.36
N GLN A 55 -10.76 -16.88 -5.34
CA GLN A 55 -9.87 -16.89 -6.49
C GLN A 55 -9.87 -18.24 -7.24
N ASP A 56 -10.48 -19.30 -6.68
CA ASP A 56 -10.59 -20.63 -7.30
C ASP A 56 -9.28 -21.18 -7.90
N GLY A 57 -8.20 -21.11 -7.11
CA GLY A 57 -6.89 -21.62 -7.50
C GLY A 57 -6.16 -20.80 -8.58
N SER A 58 -6.74 -19.70 -9.08
CA SER A 58 -6.04 -18.75 -9.95
C SER A 58 -4.83 -18.11 -9.25
N GLY A 59 -3.90 -17.55 -10.01
CA GLY A 59 -2.83 -16.69 -9.50
C GLY A 59 -3.31 -15.28 -9.10
N SER A 60 -4.62 -15.02 -9.00
CA SER A 60 -5.17 -13.67 -8.87
C SER A 60 -5.17 -13.07 -7.45
N CYS A 61 -4.57 -13.72 -6.44
CA CYS A 61 -4.68 -13.29 -5.04
C CYS A 61 -4.29 -11.82 -4.78
N VAL A 62 -3.31 -11.29 -5.53
CA VAL A 62 -2.91 -9.89 -5.47
C VAL A 62 -4.03 -8.97 -5.97
N ALA A 63 -4.64 -9.29 -7.11
CA ALA A 63 -5.78 -8.55 -7.65
C ALA A 63 -7.01 -8.63 -6.74
N GLN A 64 -7.27 -9.80 -6.14
CA GLN A 64 -8.34 -9.98 -5.16
C GLN A 64 -8.11 -9.13 -3.90
N THR A 65 -6.86 -9.07 -3.41
CA THR A 65 -6.48 -8.25 -2.26
C THR A 65 -6.64 -6.76 -2.56
N GLU A 66 -6.18 -6.31 -3.74
CA GLU A 66 -6.32 -4.91 -4.19
C GLU A 66 -7.79 -4.49 -4.28
N ALA A 67 -8.63 -5.30 -4.94
CA ALA A 67 -10.06 -5.07 -5.06
C ALA A 67 -10.74 -4.99 -3.68
N LYS A 68 -10.32 -5.83 -2.73
CA LYS A 68 -10.82 -5.82 -1.36
C LYS A 68 -10.45 -4.55 -0.61
N GLU A 69 -9.20 -4.09 -0.69
CA GLU A 69 -8.77 -2.84 -0.06
C GLU A 69 -9.58 -1.65 -0.58
N MET A 70 -9.79 -1.56 -1.90
CA MET A 70 -10.65 -0.52 -2.51
C MET A 70 -12.09 -0.60 -1.98
N GLY A 71 -12.65 -1.81 -1.85
CA GLY A 71 -13.99 -2.00 -1.29
C GLY A 71 -14.11 -1.60 0.18
N ILE A 72 -13.10 -1.93 1.00
CA ILE A 72 -13.03 -1.49 2.41
C ILE A 72 -12.97 0.03 2.48
N MET A 73 -12.20 0.70 1.62
CA MET A 73 -12.13 2.15 1.58
C MET A 73 -13.50 2.80 1.33
N ARG A 74 -14.29 2.26 0.40
CA ARG A 74 -15.66 2.74 0.16
C ARG A 74 -16.59 2.47 1.34
N TRP A 75 -16.47 1.28 1.95
CA TRP A 75 -17.24 0.96 3.15
C TRP A 75 -16.91 1.90 4.32
N LEU A 76 -15.65 2.30 4.51
CA LEU A 76 -15.28 3.23 5.59
C LEU A 76 -16.00 4.56 5.46
N ARG A 77 -16.13 5.07 4.23
CA ARG A 77 -16.77 6.35 3.90
C ARG A 77 -18.30 6.28 4.07
N ASP A 78 -18.93 5.31 3.43
CA ASP A 78 -20.39 5.34 3.21
C ASP A 78 -21.13 4.20 3.91
N LYS A 79 -20.40 3.30 4.57
CA LYS A 79 -20.92 2.04 5.15
C LYS A 79 -21.58 1.10 4.13
N ILE A 80 -21.37 1.37 2.84
CA ILE A 80 -21.76 0.52 1.72
C ILE A 80 -20.49 -0.08 1.12
N TYR A 81 -20.41 -1.41 1.12
CA TYR A 81 -19.30 -2.09 0.48
C TYR A 81 -19.49 -2.08 -1.03
N VAL A 82 -18.52 -1.48 -1.74
CA VAL A 82 -18.47 -1.50 -3.21
C VAL A 82 -17.50 -2.59 -3.62
N HIS A 83 -17.99 -3.58 -4.37
CA HIS A 83 -17.17 -4.70 -4.81
C HIS A 83 -16.47 -4.35 -6.13
N PHE A 84 -15.14 -4.27 -6.10
CA PHE A 84 -14.29 -4.00 -7.28
C PHE A 84 -13.89 -5.29 -7.99
N SER A 85 -13.65 -5.21 -9.29
CA SER A 85 -13.32 -6.37 -10.13
C SER A 85 -11.84 -6.75 -10.01
N ALA A 86 -11.55 -7.94 -9.48
CA ALA A 86 -10.20 -8.48 -9.56
C ALA A 86 -9.82 -8.88 -11.01
N THR A 87 -10.79 -9.17 -11.88
CA THR A 87 -10.56 -9.51 -13.29
C THR A 87 -10.02 -8.31 -14.08
N ASP A 88 -10.58 -7.12 -13.88
CA ASP A 88 -10.07 -5.90 -14.51
C ASP A 88 -8.61 -5.64 -14.12
N ILE A 89 -8.27 -5.82 -12.85
CA ILE A 89 -6.90 -5.71 -12.35
C ILE A 89 -6.02 -6.78 -12.98
N TYR A 90 -6.41 -8.06 -12.88
CA TYR A 90 -5.60 -9.19 -13.32
C TYR A 90 -5.32 -9.17 -14.82
N GLN A 91 -6.28 -8.75 -15.65
CA GLN A 91 -6.07 -8.62 -17.09
C GLN A 91 -5.05 -7.54 -17.48
N ARG A 92 -4.83 -6.56 -16.61
CA ARG A 92 -3.95 -5.40 -16.86
C ARG A 92 -2.54 -5.62 -16.32
N ARG A 93 -2.27 -6.79 -15.72
CA ARG A 93 -0.95 -7.15 -15.20
C ARG A 93 0.09 -7.13 -16.32
N SER A 94 1.26 -6.62 -15.97
CA SER A 94 2.42 -6.44 -16.84
C SER A 94 3.04 -7.76 -17.32
N ASN A 95 2.85 -8.85 -16.58
CA ASN A 95 3.39 -10.18 -16.90
C ASN A 95 2.40 -11.09 -17.66
N LYS A 96 1.22 -10.59 -18.08
CA LYS A 96 0.25 -11.39 -18.86
C LYS A 96 0.93 -11.95 -20.13
N PRO A 97 0.80 -13.25 -20.45
CA PRO A 97 -0.18 -14.22 -19.93
C PRO A 97 0.26 -15.03 -18.70
N ALA A 98 1.45 -14.82 -18.14
CA ALA A 98 1.88 -15.56 -16.95
C ALA A 98 0.95 -15.28 -15.76
N GLY A 99 0.79 -16.25 -14.86
CA GLY A 99 -0.02 -16.10 -13.65
C GLY A 99 0.66 -15.24 -12.58
N GLY A 100 -0.12 -14.75 -11.63
CA GLY A 100 0.36 -13.92 -10.52
C GLY A 100 0.65 -12.47 -10.90
N MET A 101 0.86 -11.61 -9.90
CA MET A 101 1.19 -10.19 -10.09
C MET A 101 2.18 -9.72 -9.03
N VAL A 102 2.98 -8.70 -9.36
CA VAL A 102 3.77 -7.94 -8.38
C VAL A 102 2.90 -6.85 -7.75
N ALA A 103 3.16 -6.51 -6.48
CA ALA A 103 2.28 -5.59 -5.73
C ALA A 103 2.17 -4.24 -6.44
N VAL A 104 3.31 -3.66 -6.84
CA VAL A 104 3.35 -2.32 -7.43
C VAL A 104 2.66 -2.24 -8.78
N ASP A 105 2.54 -3.35 -9.50
CA ASP A 105 1.75 -3.40 -10.73
C ASP A 105 0.24 -3.26 -10.42
N ALA A 106 -0.27 -4.04 -9.46
CA ALA A 106 -1.63 -3.88 -8.96
C ALA A 106 -1.91 -2.46 -8.43
N ARG A 107 -0.95 -1.88 -7.68
CA ARG A 107 -1.05 -0.49 -7.22
C ARG A 107 -1.10 0.52 -8.36
N ASN A 108 -0.24 0.38 -9.37
CA ASN A 108 -0.23 1.28 -10.54
C ASN A 108 -1.50 1.13 -11.40
N ILE A 109 -2.08 -0.05 -11.42
CA ILE A 109 -3.39 -0.30 -12.03
C ILE A 109 -4.48 0.45 -11.26
N ALA A 110 -4.52 0.33 -9.93
CA ALA A 110 -5.45 1.06 -9.08
C ALA A 110 -5.30 2.58 -9.24
N ARG A 111 -4.09 3.08 -9.53
CA ARG A 111 -3.87 4.51 -9.82
C ARG A 111 -4.57 5.05 -11.06
N LYS A 112 -4.99 4.17 -11.96
CA LYS A 112 -5.80 4.51 -13.14
C LYS A 112 -7.29 4.19 -12.91
N GLY A 113 -7.65 3.67 -11.73
CA GLY A 113 -8.98 3.19 -11.41
C GLY A 113 -9.21 1.73 -11.80
N VAL A 114 -10.20 1.13 -11.13
CA VAL A 114 -10.61 -0.27 -11.28
C VAL A 114 -12.13 -0.32 -11.38
N THR A 115 -12.64 -1.08 -12.34
CA THR A 115 -14.09 -1.24 -12.52
C THR A 115 -14.73 -2.10 -11.41
N LEU A 116 -16.06 -2.20 -11.46
CA LEU A 116 -16.85 -2.90 -10.46
C LEU A 116 -17.02 -4.38 -10.80
N GLU A 117 -17.11 -5.22 -9.77
CA GLU A 117 -17.39 -6.65 -9.92
C GLU A 117 -18.68 -6.92 -10.71
N ALA A 118 -19.70 -6.08 -10.52
CA ALA A 118 -20.96 -6.17 -11.26
C ALA A 118 -20.82 -5.93 -12.77
N LEU A 119 -19.74 -5.27 -13.21
CA LEU A 119 -19.46 -5.01 -14.63
C LEU A 119 -18.50 -6.05 -15.21
N ALA A 120 -17.55 -6.52 -14.40
CA ALA A 120 -16.57 -7.53 -14.77
C ALA A 120 -16.38 -8.54 -13.61
N PRO A 121 -17.09 -9.68 -13.62
CA PRO A 121 -16.98 -10.69 -12.57
C PRO A 121 -15.57 -11.27 -12.44
N SER A 122 -15.23 -11.71 -11.24
CA SER A 122 -13.91 -12.24 -10.88
C SER A 122 -13.92 -13.37 -9.85
N GLN A 123 -15.06 -13.64 -9.21
CA GLN A 123 -15.16 -14.68 -8.20
C GLN A 123 -15.34 -16.06 -8.83
N ALA A 124 -14.67 -17.06 -8.24
CA ALA A 124 -14.67 -18.45 -8.69
C ALA A 124 -14.21 -18.62 -10.15
N MET A 125 -13.14 -17.89 -10.52
CA MET A 125 -12.58 -17.91 -11.87
C MET A 125 -11.10 -18.27 -11.84
N ASN A 126 -10.69 -19.20 -12.72
CA ASN A 126 -9.28 -19.49 -12.97
C ASN A 126 -8.62 -18.42 -13.88
N ASP A 127 -7.29 -18.49 -14.02
CA ASP A 127 -6.50 -17.54 -14.83
C ASP A 127 -7.02 -17.36 -16.25
N GLY A 128 -7.34 -18.46 -16.94
CA GLY A 128 -7.81 -18.44 -18.33
C GLY A 128 -9.19 -17.78 -18.47
N GLN A 129 -10.09 -18.04 -17.52
CA GLN A 129 -11.41 -17.40 -17.46
C GLN A 129 -11.28 -15.90 -17.21
N MET A 130 -10.46 -15.48 -16.25
CA MET A 130 -10.20 -14.06 -16.00
C MET A 130 -9.57 -13.39 -17.22
N ASP A 131 -8.60 -14.03 -17.87
CA ASP A 131 -7.92 -13.47 -19.03
C ASP A 131 -8.76 -13.37 -20.29
N SER A 132 -9.75 -14.25 -20.44
CA SER A 132 -10.66 -14.31 -21.59
C SER A 132 -11.95 -13.51 -21.38
N ALA A 133 -12.21 -13.04 -20.16
CA ALA A 133 -13.40 -12.24 -19.85
C ALA A 133 -13.45 -10.97 -20.72
N VAL A 134 -14.60 -10.71 -21.33
CA VAL A 134 -14.79 -9.48 -22.11
C VAL A 134 -15.12 -8.34 -21.15
N ILE A 135 -14.27 -7.31 -21.15
CA ILE A 135 -14.50 -6.06 -20.43
C ILE A 135 -14.55 -4.93 -21.48
N GLU A 136 -15.77 -4.54 -21.85
CA GLU A 136 -16.03 -3.46 -22.78
C GLU A 136 -15.43 -2.14 -22.28
N GLU A 137 -15.01 -1.28 -23.19
CA GLU A 137 -14.29 -0.05 -22.88
C GLU A 137 -15.06 0.85 -21.89
N TYR A 138 -16.38 0.98 -22.05
CA TYR A 138 -17.20 1.78 -21.15
C TYR A 138 -17.16 1.25 -19.70
N LYS A 139 -17.04 -0.08 -19.52
CA LYS A 139 -16.92 -0.68 -18.19
C LYS A 139 -15.61 -0.30 -17.53
N ARG A 140 -14.50 -0.28 -18.28
CA ARG A 140 -13.21 0.20 -17.74
C ARG A 140 -13.24 1.69 -17.41
N LYS A 141 -13.86 2.51 -18.27
CA LYS A 141 -14.04 3.95 -18.04
C LYS A 141 -14.81 4.26 -16.75
N VAL A 142 -15.81 3.45 -16.38
CA VAL A 142 -16.47 3.59 -15.06
C VAL A 142 -15.46 3.47 -13.91
N GLY A 143 -14.45 2.60 -14.05
CA GLY A 143 -13.42 2.39 -13.05
C GLY A 143 -12.51 3.59 -12.80
N GLU A 144 -12.31 4.46 -13.79
CA GLU A 144 -11.43 5.64 -13.68
C GLU A 144 -11.88 6.61 -12.57
N VAL A 145 -13.19 6.65 -12.28
CA VAL A 145 -13.74 7.41 -11.16
C VAL A 145 -13.11 6.98 -9.83
N PHE A 146 -12.76 5.71 -9.69
CA PHE A 146 -12.17 5.13 -8.48
C PHE A 146 -10.64 5.07 -8.51
N ALA A 147 -10.00 5.94 -9.29
CA ALA A 147 -8.55 6.09 -9.26
C ALA A 147 -8.06 6.48 -7.85
N VAL A 148 -6.97 5.87 -7.41
CA VAL A 148 -6.23 6.25 -6.20
C VAL A 148 -4.96 7.00 -6.61
N PRO A 149 -4.62 8.15 -6.03
CA PRO A 149 -3.47 8.92 -6.51
C PRO A 149 -2.14 8.24 -6.15
N ASN A 150 -2.11 7.44 -5.06
CA ASN A 150 -0.91 6.78 -4.57
C ASN A 150 -1.18 5.57 -3.65
N PHE A 151 -0.10 4.94 -3.20
CA PHE A 151 -0.05 3.84 -2.25
C PHE A 151 1.18 4.02 -1.37
N VAL A 152 1.22 3.29 -0.25
CA VAL A 152 2.29 3.41 0.73
C VAL A 152 2.80 2.01 1.07
N ALA A 153 4.11 1.81 0.91
CA ALA A 153 4.80 0.63 1.40
C ALA A 153 5.03 0.74 2.91
N LEU A 154 4.74 -0.34 3.63
CA LEU A 154 4.94 -0.44 5.07
C LEU A 154 6.21 -1.24 5.39
N PRO A 155 6.83 -1.04 6.56
CA PRO A 155 7.84 -1.94 7.09
C PRO A 155 7.35 -3.39 7.08
N ILE A 156 8.14 -4.29 6.51
CA ILE A 156 7.85 -5.72 6.54
C ILE A 156 8.19 -6.29 7.91
N ARG A 157 7.52 -7.38 8.29
CA ARG A 157 7.74 -8.10 9.56
C ARG A 157 7.49 -7.28 10.83
N ASP A 158 6.92 -6.09 10.68
CA ASP A 158 6.43 -5.24 11.77
C ASP A 158 4.90 -5.31 11.85
N ILE A 159 4.39 -6.10 12.80
CA ILE A 159 2.94 -6.26 13.02
C ILE A 159 2.32 -5.01 13.66
N ASP A 160 3.08 -4.23 14.43
CA ASP A 160 2.58 -3.06 15.14
C ASP A 160 2.25 -1.93 14.17
N THR A 161 3.08 -1.73 13.13
CA THR A 161 2.77 -0.75 12.08
C THR A 161 1.47 -1.08 11.35
N VAL A 162 1.23 -2.35 11.01
CA VAL A 162 -0.03 -2.77 10.36
C VAL A 162 -1.22 -2.56 11.28
N ALA A 163 -1.14 -3.01 12.54
CA ALA A 163 -2.22 -2.86 13.50
C ALA A 163 -2.52 -1.38 13.82
N SER A 164 -1.48 -0.54 13.94
CA SER A 164 -1.62 0.90 14.14
C SER A 164 -2.34 1.59 12.99
N LEU A 165 -2.02 1.21 11.74
CA LEU A 165 -2.69 1.72 10.56
C LEU A 165 -4.17 1.32 10.54
N ILE A 166 -4.48 0.04 10.80
CA ILE A 166 -5.85 -0.46 10.88
C ILE A 166 -6.62 0.28 11.98
N GLN A 167 -6.03 0.45 13.17
CA GLN A 167 -6.65 1.18 14.28
C GLN A 167 -6.94 2.63 13.93
N THR A 168 -5.98 3.31 13.33
CA THR A 168 -6.06 4.77 13.10
C THR A 168 -6.97 5.11 11.93
N THR A 169 -6.98 4.27 10.88
CA THR A 169 -7.63 4.60 9.61
C THR A 169 -8.83 3.72 9.29
N GLY A 170 -8.92 2.55 9.92
CA GLY A 170 -9.86 1.51 9.55
C GLY A 170 -9.55 0.84 8.21
N LYS A 171 -8.52 1.22 7.46
CA LYS A 171 -8.22 0.63 6.14
C LYS A 171 -7.83 -0.84 6.26
N GLY A 172 -8.10 -1.58 5.20
CA GLY A 172 -7.46 -2.88 4.99
C GLY A 172 -6.00 -2.67 4.60
N VAL A 173 -5.18 -3.67 4.85
CA VAL A 173 -3.75 -3.66 4.51
C VAL A 173 -3.39 -4.92 3.74
N MET A 174 -2.88 -4.77 2.53
CA MET A 174 -2.29 -5.87 1.78
C MET A 174 -1.04 -6.35 2.50
N VAL A 175 -1.05 -7.62 2.90
CA VAL A 175 0.11 -8.29 3.52
C VAL A 175 0.37 -9.61 2.82
N TRP A 176 1.64 -9.86 2.50
CA TRP A 176 2.03 -11.04 1.76
C TRP A 176 2.83 -11.99 2.64
N PHE A 177 2.64 -13.28 2.39
CA PHE A 177 3.33 -14.33 3.11
C PHE A 177 3.95 -15.32 2.13
N TYR A 178 5.02 -15.97 2.59
CA TYR A 178 5.56 -17.16 1.96
C TYR A 178 5.50 -18.33 2.94
N PHE A 179 5.20 -19.54 2.46
CA PHE A 179 4.95 -20.69 3.31
C PHE A 179 5.06 -22.03 2.56
N GLU A 180 5.17 -23.12 3.31
CA GLU A 180 4.81 -24.45 2.81
C GLU A 180 3.31 -24.66 2.96
N TYR A 181 2.66 -25.35 2.03
CA TYR A 181 1.20 -25.51 2.05
C TYR A 181 0.64 -25.96 3.42
N ARG A 182 1.34 -26.88 4.11
CA ARG A 182 0.99 -27.38 5.45
C ARG A 182 1.02 -26.33 6.56
N GLU A 183 1.71 -25.21 6.36
CA GLU A 183 1.77 -24.11 7.31
C GLU A 183 0.53 -23.21 7.25
N TRP A 184 -0.20 -23.20 6.12
CA TRP A 184 -1.32 -22.28 5.86
C TRP A 184 -2.67 -22.80 6.37
N THR A 185 -2.77 -22.90 7.70
CA THR A 185 -3.97 -23.35 8.43
C THR A 185 -4.85 -22.18 8.89
N ASP A 186 -5.90 -22.44 9.68
CA ASP A 186 -6.73 -21.40 10.31
C ASP A 186 -5.92 -20.39 11.14
N THR A 187 -4.83 -20.87 11.74
CA THR A 187 -3.83 -20.06 12.45
C THR A 187 -2.45 -20.52 11.99
N PRO A 188 -1.91 -19.93 10.89
CA PRO A 188 -0.68 -20.41 10.28
C PRO A 188 0.49 -20.53 11.27
N GLN A 189 1.28 -21.58 11.10
CA GLN A 189 2.39 -21.92 12.01
C GLN A 189 3.69 -22.05 11.22
N VAL A 190 4.79 -21.56 11.81
CA VAL A 190 6.12 -21.77 11.25
C VAL A 190 6.57 -23.19 11.57
N MET A 191 6.62 -24.04 10.56
CA MET A 191 7.09 -25.43 10.64
C MET A 191 8.45 -25.62 9.98
N ASN A 192 8.80 -24.81 8.98
CA ASN A 192 10.11 -24.82 8.33
C ASN A 192 10.86 -23.49 8.57
N PRO A 193 11.69 -23.37 9.62
CA PRO A 193 12.37 -22.11 9.93
C PRO A 193 13.33 -21.63 8.82
N ASN A 194 13.79 -22.54 7.95
CA ASN A 194 14.75 -22.26 6.89
C ASN A 194 14.12 -22.16 5.49
N LEU A 195 12.78 -22.03 5.40
CA LEU A 195 12.09 -21.90 4.12
C LEU A 195 12.61 -20.67 3.36
N ASP A 196 13.04 -20.89 2.13
CA ASP A 196 13.51 -19.84 1.24
C ASP A 196 12.34 -19.23 0.45
N LEU A 197 12.15 -17.92 0.56
CA LEU A 197 11.16 -17.15 -0.20
C LEU A 197 11.30 -17.33 -1.72
N TYR A 198 12.53 -17.46 -2.21
CA TYR A 198 12.86 -17.46 -3.64
C TYR A 198 12.87 -18.85 -4.27
N ALA A 199 12.75 -19.91 -3.47
CA ALA A 199 12.64 -21.26 -3.99
C ALA A 199 11.34 -21.43 -4.81
N GLY A 200 11.45 -22.15 -5.93
CA GLY A 200 10.31 -22.38 -6.84
C GLY A 200 9.17 -23.19 -6.20
N SER A 201 9.47 -24.01 -5.18
CA SER A 201 8.49 -24.79 -4.43
C SER A 201 7.80 -24.01 -3.30
N THR A 202 8.25 -22.79 -3.01
CA THR A 202 7.70 -21.97 -1.92
C THR A 202 6.43 -21.28 -2.39
N ASN A 203 5.34 -21.47 -1.64
CA ASN A 203 4.08 -20.79 -1.90
C ASN A 203 4.19 -19.32 -1.50
N ARG A 204 3.68 -18.42 -2.33
CA ARG A 204 3.59 -16.98 -2.05
C ARG A 204 2.17 -16.50 -2.27
N HIS A 205 1.62 -15.82 -1.26
CA HIS A 205 0.22 -15.45 -1.24
C HIS A 205 0.00 -14.02 -0.73
N SER A 206 -1.01 -13.37 -1.29
CA SER A 206 -1.46 -12.04 -0.90
C SER A 206 -2.82 -12.14 -0.22
N VAL A 207 -2.95 -11.48 0.93
CA VAL A 207 -4.21 -11.39 1.67
C VAL A 207 -4.41 -9.99 2.24
N THR A 208 -5.64 -9.67 2.65
CA THR A 208 -5.96 -8.40 3.31
C THR A 208 -6.00 -8.58 4.82
N ALA A 209 -5.15 -7.90 5.57
CA ALA A 209 -5.35 -7.70 7.00
C ALA A 209 -6.50 -6.70 7.22
N VAL A 210 -7.55 -7.16 7.89
CA VAL A 210 -8.79 -6.40 8.09
C VAL A 210 -9.02 -6.03 9.56
N ASP A 211 -8.32 -6.70 10.47
CA ASP A 211 -8.40 -6.44 11.90
C ASP A 211 -7.12 -6.86 12.64
N PHE A 212 -7.05 -6.56 13.93
CA PHE A 212 -5.98 -6.99 14.84
C PHE A 212 -6.55 -7.33 16.22
N THR A 213 -5.94 -8.25 16.97
CA THR A 213 -6.41 -8.68 18.29
C THR A 213 -5.26 -9.27 19.10
N LEU A 214 -5.48 -9.50 20.39
CA LEU A 214 -4.75 -10.52 21.13
C LEU A 214 -5.42 -11.89 20.94
N VAL A 215 -4.62 -12.96 20.86
CA VAL A 215 -5.06 -14.35 20.96
C VAL A 215 -4.17 -15.03 21.98
N ASN A 216 -4.75 -15.46 23.11
CA ASN A 216 -3.97 -16.02 24.23
C ASN A 216 -2.83 -15.09 24.68
N GLY A 217 -3.10 -13.78 24.75
CA GLY A 217 -2.12 -12.76 25.11
C GLY A 217 -1.04 -12.44 24.07
N LYS A 218 -1.04 -13.09 22.89
CA LYS A 218 -0.12 -12.79 21.79
C LYS A 218 -0.78 -11.90 20.73
N LYS A 219 -0.01 -10.96 20.16
CA LYS A 219 -0.48 -10.10 19.06
C LYS A 219 -0.80 -10.93 17.83
N ALA A 220 -1.89 -10.60 17.16
CA ALA A 220 -2.30 -11.22 15.91
C ALA A 220 -3.04 -10.24 14.99
N LEU A 221 -2.89 -10.45 13.69
CA LEU A 221 -3.76 -9.86 12.67
C LEU A 221 -4.87 -10.84 12.32
N ILE A 222 -6.06 -10.31 12.04
CA ILE A 222 -7.12 -11.06 11.37
C ILE A 222 -7.04 -10.69 9.90
N ILE A 223 -6.80 -11.70 9.07
CA ILE A 223 -6.79 -11.53 7.62
C ILE A 223 -8.05 -12.14 7.01
N GLU A 224 -8.44 -11.61 5.87
CA GLU A 224 -9.38 -12.25 4.95
C GLU A 224 -8.62 -12.79 3.75
N ASP A 225 -8.77 -14.10 3.57
CA ASP A 225 -8.23 -14.85 2.45
C ASP A 225 -9.18 -14.75 1.25
N SER A 226 -8.68 -15.10 0.06
CA SER A 226 -9.46 -15.18 -1.17
C SER A 226 -9.64 -16.63 -1.62
N TRP A 227 -9.67 -17.60 -0.70
CA TRP A 227 -9.92 -19.01 -1.00
C TRP A 227 -11.39 -19.40 -0.85
N GLY A 228 -12.26 -18.44 -0.59
CA GLY A 228 -13.69 -18.68 -0.35
C GLY A 228 -14.02 -19.01 1.11
N PRO A 229 -15.33 -19.08 1.42
CA PRO A 229 -15.83 -19.19 2.79
C PRO A 229 -15.63 -20.59 3.41
N THR A 230 -15.33 -21.62 2.62
CA THR A 230 -15.13 -22.97 3.14
C THR A 230 -13.71 -23.20 3.69
N PHE A 231 -12.81 -22.25 3.51
CA PHE A 231 -11.43 -22.33 3.97
C PHE A 231 -11.20 -21.42 5.18
N GLY A 232 -10.23 -21.80 6.02
CA GLY A 232 -9.93 -21.04 7.22
C GLY A 232 -11.12 -21.01 8.18
N LEU A 233 -11.18 -19.93 8.94
CA LEU A 233 -12.26 -19.56 9.83
C LEU A 233 -13.36 -18.80 9.06
N ASN A 234 -14.03 -19.47 8.11
CA ASN A 234 -15.02 -18.87 7.21
C ASN A 234 -14.44 -17.75 6.32
N GLY A 235 -13.34 -18.06 5.63
CA GLY A 235 -12.57 -17.14 4.80
C GLY A 235 -11.58 -16.25 5.57
N GLN A 236 -11.58 -16.30 6.91
CA GLN A 236 -10.63 -15.56 7.75
C GLN A 236 -9.52 -16.46 8.30
N ARG A 237 -8.36 -15.88 8.62
CA ARG A 237 -7.29 -16.58 9.35
C ARG A 237 -6.68 -15.67 10.40
N VAL A 238 -6.10 -16.28 11.43
CA VAL A 238 -5.38 -15.59 12.50
C VAL A 238 -3.89 -15.64 12.20
N ILE A 239 -3.29 -14.52 11.83
CA ILE A 239 -1.85 -14.41 11.63
C ILE A 239 -1.22 -13.95 12.94
N THR A 240 -0.55 -14.87 13.64
CA THR A 240 0.18 -14.55 14.88
C THR A 240 1.41 -13.68 14.59
N GLU A 241 1.86 -12.94 15.58
CA GLU A 241 3.12 -12.17 15.50
C GLU A 241 4.31 -13.03 15.10
N ASP A 242 4.42 -14.26 15.64
CA ASP A 242 5.50 -15.19 15.34
C ASP A 242 5.50 -15.56 13.83
N PHE A 243 4.33 -15.88 13.27
CA PHE A 243 4.21 -16.17 11.85
C PHE A 243 4.44 -14.93 10.99
N TYR A 244 3.88 -13.77 11.39
CA TYR A 244 4.06 -12.51 10.66
C TYR A 244 5.53 -12.13 10.55
N LYS A 245 6.27 -12.14 11.67
CA LYS A 245 7.70 -11.84 11.71
C LYS A 245 8.53 -12.79 10.84
N ALA A 246 8.16 -14.07 10.82
CA ALA A 246 8.89 -15.08 10.06
C ALA A 246 8.57 -15.06 8.56
N ARG A 247 7.31 -14.83 8.17
CA ARG A 247 6.81 -15.08 6.81
C ARG A 247 6.40 -13.85 6.03
N ASN A 248 6.25 -12.70 6.67
CA ASN A 248 5.90 -11.48 5.95
C ASN A 248 7.08 -10.98 5.09
N TRP A 249 6.78 -10.64 3.83
CA TRP A 249 7.77 -10.12 2.89
C TRP A 249 7.27 -8.94 2.04
N TYR A 250 6.00 -8.57 2.18
CA TYR A 250 5.45 -7.33 1.65
C TYR A 250 4.29 -6.86 2.53
N ALA A 251 4.20 -5.56 2.74
CA ALA A 251 3.05 -4.91 3.35
C ALA A 251 2.83 -3.54 2.72
N GLY A 252 1.58 -3.16 2.46
CA GLY A 252 1.27 -1.87 1.85
C GLY A 252 -0.21 -1.58 1.88
N TYR A 253 -0.58 -0.31 1.71
CA TYR A 253 -1.98 0.10 1.66
C TYR A 253 -2.21 1.25 0.69
N LEU A 254 -3.46 1.44 0.28
CA LEU A 254 -3.88 2.55 -0.57
C LEU A 254 -4.15 3.84 0.21
N VAL A 255 -3.72 4.97 -0.36
CA VAL A 255 -4.22 6.28 0.09
C VAL A 255 -5.69 6.45 -0.36
N ASN A 256 -6.35 7.54 0.03
CA ASN A 256 -7.76 7.75 -0.31
C ASN A 256 -7.98 7.86 -1.83
N PHE A 257 -9.20 7.60 -2.29
CA PHE A 257 -9.55 7.82 -3.70
C PHE A 257 -9.33 9.28 -4.12
N GLN A 258 -8.98 9.49 -5.39
CA GLN A 258 -8.66 10.81 -5.92
C GLN A 258 -9.82 11.81 -5.77
N PHE A 259 -11.06 11.38 -6.01
CA PHE A 259 -12.24 12.24 -5.82
C PHE A 259 -12.57 12.51 -4.34
N GLU A 260 -12.11 11.67 -3.42
CA GLU A 260 -12.35 11.87 -1.99
C GLU A 260 -11.48 12.98 -1.40
N ASP A 261 -10.35 13.26 -2.04
CA ASP A 261 -9.50 14.44 -1.79
C ASP A 261 -10.14 15.73 -2.33
N GLN A 262 -11.13 15.62 -3.23
CA GLN A 262 -11.82 16.74 -3.88
C GLN A 262 -13.20 17.07 -3.29
N THR A 263 -13.88 16.09 -2.69
CA THR A 263 -15.30 16.20 -2.27
C THR A 263 -15.50 16.71 -0.85
N LYS A 264 -14.42 16.92 -0.10
CA LYS A 264 -14.36 17.80 1.06
C LYS A 264 -12.96 18.41 1.03
N PRO A 265 -12.78 19.73 0.84
CA PRO A 265 -11.74 20.35 1.65
C PRO A 265 -12.07 19.88 3.08
N LEU A 266 -11.08 19.45 3.87
CA LEU A 266 -11.25 19.54 5.32
C LEU A 266 -11.93 20.88 5.59
N PRO A 267 -12.83 21.05 6.58
CA PRO A 267 -13.00 22.36 7.15
C PRO A 267 -11.61 22.77 7.61
N GLN A 268 -10.86 23.38 6.70
CA GLN A 268 -9.80 24.26 7.00
C GLN A 268 -10.59 25.37 7.66
N PRO A 269 -10.41 25.63 8.97
CA PRO A 269 -10.22 27.04 9.28
C PRO A 269 -9.27 27.52 8.18
N GLN A 270 -9.75 28.43 7.34
CA GLN A 270 -8.87 29.30 6.54
C GLN A 270 -7.60 29.43 7.37
N PRO A 271 -6.45 28.85 6.96
CA PRO A 271 -5.31 28.84 7.87
C PRO A 271 -5.14 30.30 8.25
N ALA A 272 -5.32 30.62 9.54
CA ALA A 272 -4.64 31.79 10.06
C ALA A 272 -3.23 31.61 9.53
N PRO A 273 -2.73 32.53 8.68
CA PRO A 273 -1.64 32.25 7.76
C PRO A 273 -0.56 31.52 8.51
N ASN A 274 -0.34 30.23 8.18
CA ASN A 274 0.72 29.47 8.83
C ASN A 274 1.95 30.34 8.72
N PRO A 275 2.53 30.80 9.84
CA PRO A 275 3.53 31.83 9.80
C PRO A 275 4.62 31.34 8.87
N LYS A 276 4.97 32.16 7.87
CA LYS A 276 5.97 31.81 6.87
C LYS A 276 7.17 31.19 7.61
N PRO A 277 7.50 29.91 7.34
CA PRO A 277 8.54 29.23 8.10
C PRO A 277 9.84 30.03 8.04
N LYS A 278 10.58 30.08 9.15
CA LYS A 278 11.91 30.70 9.17
C LYS A 278 12.95 29.65 9.49
N TYR A 279 13.86 29.41 8.57
CA TYR A 279 14.93 28.43 8.71
C TYR A 279 16.14 28.78 7.85
N ARG A 280 17.33 28.63 8.42
CA ARG A 280 18.60 28.78 7.71
C ARG A 280 19.26 27.42 7.53
N PHE A 281 19.35 26.97 6.29
CA PHE A 281 20.06 25.75 5.92
C PHE A 281 21.56 26.02 5.84
N SER A 282 22.37 25.16 6.45
CA SER A 282 23.84 25.26 6.44
C SER A 282 24.51 24.09 5.73
N LYS A 283 23.79 22.98 5.52
CA LYS A 283 24.33 21.74 4.93
C LYS A 283 23.43 21.25 3.79
N PRO A 284 24.01 20.60 2.76
CA PRO A 284 23.25 19.88 1.75
C PRO A 284 22.33 18.82 2.35
N LEU A 285 21.14 18.68 1.79
CA LEU A 285 20.20 17.61 2.12
C LEU A 285 20.08 16.67 0.93
N THR A 286 20.08 15.37 1.17
CA THR A 286 19.96 14.35 0.13
C THR A 286 18.90 13.33 0.48
N PHE A 287 18.37 12.68 -0.56
CA PHE A 287 17.49 11.53 -0.43
C PHE A 287 18.03 10.51 0.58
N GLY A 288 17.15 9.97 1.40
CA GLY A 288 17.47 9.03 2.48
C GLY A 288 17.88 9.67 3.81
N MET A 289 18.14 10.98 3.87
CA MET A 289 18.47 11.66 5.14
C MET A 289 17.26 11.74 6.07
N THR A 290 17.51 11.56 7.38
CA THR A 290 16.54 11.83 8.45
C THR A 290 17.11 12.82 9.46
N ASN A 291 16.59 14.05 9.53
CA ASN A 291 17.01 15.05 10.52
C ASN A 291 16.05 16.26 10.60
N SER A 292 16.36 17.22 11.48
CA SER A 292 15.57 18.44 11.67
C SER A 292 15.62 19.41 10.47
N ASP A 293 16.72 19.45 9.71
CA ASP A 293 16.80 20.28 8.50
C ASP A 293 15.82 19.79 7.44
N VAL A 294 15.71 18.46 7.24
CA VAL A 294 14.71 17.87 6.33
C VAL A 294 13.30 18.20 6.81
N LYS A 295 13.03 18.17 8.12
CA LYS A 295 11.72 18.55 8.66
C LYS A 295 11.39 20.01 8.32
N ALA A 296 12.34 20.93 8.51
CA ALA A 296 12.17 22.34 8.15
C ALA A 296 11.97 22.54 6.63
N LEU A 297 12.67 21.76 5.80
CA LEU A 297 12.46 21.74 4.36
C LEU A 297 11.02 21.31 4.02
N GLN A 298 10.51 20.25 4.63
CA GLN A 298 9.14 19.78 4.42
C GLN A 298 8.10 20.83 4.83
N ASP A 299 8.33 21.55 5.94
CA ASP A 299 7.47 22.66 6.38
C ASP A 299 7.45 23.81 5.36
N ILE A 300 8.61 24.18 4.80
CA ILE A 300 8.71 25.17 3.72
C ILE A 300 8.00 24.69 2.45
N LEU A 301 8.22 23.45 2.03
CA LEU A 301 7.56 22.88 0.85
C LEU A 301 6.04 22.83 1.05
N ARG A 302 5.56 22.53 2.26
CA ARG A 302 4.12 22.58 2.58
C ARG A 302 3.59 24.00 2.47
N TYR A 303 4.31 24.99 3.00
CA TYR A 303 3.95 26.41 2.89
C TYR A 303 3.89 26.86 1.41
N GLU A 304 4.79 26.36 0.56
CA GLU A 304 4.79 26.57 -0.89
C GLU A 304 3.68 25.79 -1.64
N GLY A 305 2.91 24.94 -0.96
CA GLY A 305 1.92 24.07 -1.62
C GLY A 305 2.55 22.95 -2.47
N LEU A 306 3.81 22.60 -2.19
CA LEU A 306 4.63 21.60 -2.89
C LEU A 306 4.80 20.30 -2.10
N PHE A 307 4.23 20.23 -0.90
CA PHE A 307 4.17 19.05 -0.05
C PHE A 307 2.71 18.81 0.36
N PRO A 308 2.24 17.55 0.52
CA PRO A 308 0.86 17.29 0.88
C PRO A 308 0.49 17.94 2.23
N GLN A 309 -0.67 18.60 2.27
CA GLN A 309 -1.12 19.37 3.44
C GLN A 309 -1.53 18.47 4.62
N ASN A 310 -1.97 17.25 4.31
CA ASN A 310 -2.40 16.23 5.27
C ASN A 310 -1.27 15.27 5.67
N THR A 311 -0.04 15.53 5.24
CA THR A 311 1.14 14.71 5.58
C THR A 311 2.01 15.44 6.60
N ALA A 312 2.39 14.77 7.68
CA ALA A 312 3.30 15.31 8.70
C ALA A 312 4.70 15.58 8.12
N SER A 313 5.41 16.59 8.63
CA SER A 313 6.84 16.73 8.37
C SER A 313 7.59 15.74 9.26
N THR A 314 7.89 14.57 8.72
CA THR A 314 8.52 13.47 9.45
C THR A 314 10.01 13.69 9.66
N GLY A 315 10.62 14.56 8.84
CA GLY A 315 12.06 14.75 8.80
C GLY A 315 12.78 13.70 7.96
N TYR A 316 12.07 12.79 7.28
CA TYR A 316 12.66 11.81 6.36
C TYR A 316 12.58 12.27 4.89
N TYR A 317 13.71 12.28 4.19
CA TYR A 317 13.82 12.71 2.81
C TYR A 317 13.60 11.53 1.85
N GLY A 318 12.34 11.12 1.67
CA GLY A 318 11.95 10.13 0.66
C GLY A 318 11.38 10.71 -0.65
N ALA A 319 10.63 9.90 -1.38
CA ALA A 319 10.03 10.22 -2.69
C ALA A 319 9.06 11.42 -2.67
N ILE A 320 8.28 11.60 -1.60
CA ILE A 320 7.37 12.74 -1.41
C ILE A 320 8.17 14.04 -1.29
N THR A 321 9.20 14.03 -0.45
CA THR A 321 10.09 15.20 -0.26
C THR A 321 10.84 15.51 -1.56
N ALA A 322 11.37 14.49 -2.24
CA ALA A 322 12.07 14.65 -3.52
C ALA A 322 11.17 15.27 -4.60
N LYS A 323 9.92 14.82 -4.70
CA LYS A 323 8.93 15.41 -5.61
C LYS A 323 8.69 16.90 -5.29
N GLY A 324 8.52 17.25 -4.02
CA GLY A 324 8.34 18.65 -3.59
C GLY A 324 9.57 19.51 -3.88
N VAL A 325 10.78 19.00 -3.63
CA VAL A 325 12.04 19.67 -3.96
C VAL A 325 12.18 19.88 -5.46
N TYR A 326 11.88 18.86 -6.28
CA TYR A 326 11.91 18.99 -7.74
C TYR A 326 10.97 20.12 -8.19
N GLN A 327 9.73 20.13 -7.70
CA GLN A 327 8.76 21.17 -8.05
C GLN A 327 9.22 22.57 -7.58
N PHE A 328 9.85 22.66 -6.40
CA PHE A 328 10.43 23.91 -5.89
C PHE A 328 11.57 24.39 -6.80
N GLN A 329 12.46 23.48 -7.19
CA GLN A 329 13.60 23.78 -8.05
C GLN A 329 13.15 24.23 -9.44
N VAL A 330 12.12 23.60 -10.01
CA VAL A 330 11.50 23.99 -11.27
C VAL A 330 10.82 25.36 -11.14
N ARG A 331 9.98 25.56 -10.12
CA ARG A 331 9.25 26.82 -9.86
C ARG A 331 10.19 28.01 -9.74
N HIS A 332 11.30 27.85 -9.03
CA HIS A 332 12.28 28.91 -8.81
C HIS A 332 13.44 28.92 -9.80
N LYS A 333 13.39 28.08 -10.85
CA LYS A 333 14.38 28.01 -11.93
C LYS A 333 15.82 27.88 -11.40
N ILE A 334 16.02 27.00 -10.42
CA ILE A 334 17.30 26.84 -9.70
C ILE A 334 18.43 26.35 -10.61
N ALA A 335 18.10 25.54 -11.61
CA ALA A 335 19.03 24.97 -12.58
C ALA A 335 18.32 24.66 -13.91
N PRO A 336 19.05 24.40 -15.00
CA PRO A 336 18.45 23.96 -16.26
C PRO A 336 17.58 22.70 -16.09
N MET A 337 16.51 22.58 -16.88
CA MET A 337 15.58 21.45 -16.78
C MET A 337 16.26 20.09 -16.95
N ALA A 338 17.30 19.98 -17.77
CA ALA A 338 18.06 18.75 -17.93
C ALA A 338 18.74 18.30 -16.61
N GLU A 339 19.33 19.25 -15.87
CA GLU A 339 19.95 18.98 -14.56
C GLU A 339 18.88 18.60 -13.52
N LEU A 340 17.76 19.33 -13.49
CA LEU A 340 16.66 19.05 -12.56
C LEU A 340 16.01 17.68 -12.82
N ASN A 341 15.82 17.32 -14.09
CA ASN A 341 15.27 16.04 -14.49
C ASN A 341 16.21 14.88 -14.18
N ALA A 342 17.53 15.10 -14.26
CA ALA A 342 18.53 14.10 -13.87
C ALA A 342 18.56 13.89 -12.34
N LEU A 343 18.44 14.96 -11.56
CA LEU A 343 18.48 14.90 -10.10
C LEU A 343 17.13 14.50 -9.47
N GLN A 344 16.01 14.69 -10.16
CA GLN A 344 14.65 14.36 -9.70
C GLN A 344 14.33 14.90 -8.29
N GLY A 345 14.91 16.05 -7.94
CA GLY A 345 14.76 16.64 -6.61
C GLY A 345 15.34 15.80 -5.47
N ARG A 346 16.21 14.82 -5.73
CA ARG A 346 16.87 13.97 -4.71
C ARG A 346 18.01 14.68 -3.97
N ARG A 347 18.32 15.93 -4.33
CA ARG A 347 19.38 16.73 -3.72
C ARG A 347 18.98 18.19 -3.59
N VAL A 348 19.10 18.71 -2.37
CA VAL A 348 19.12 20.14 -2.05
C VAL A 348 20.59 20.56 -1.97
N GLY A 349 21.14 20.94 -3.13
CA GLY A 349 22.52 21.42 -3.26
C GLY A 349 22.65 22.92 -2.98
N GLU A 350 23.86 23.45 -3.11
CA GLU A 350 24.20 24.84 -2.76
C GLU A 350 23.27 25.88 -3.42
N LYS A 351 23.00 25.75 -4.73
CA LYS A 351 22.06 26.65 -5.44
C LYS A 351 20.65 26.64 -4.82
N THR A 352 20.18 25.47 -4.40
CA THR A 352 18.85 25.34 -3.78
C THR A 352 18.86 25.92 -2.36
N ILE A 353 19.94 25.67 -1.59
CA ILE A 353 20.14 26.25 -0.25
C ILE A 353 20.18 27.77 -0.32
N GLN A 354 20.93 28.35 -1.27
CA GLN A 354 21.00 29.80 -1.44
C GLN A 354 19.61 30.39 -1.69
N LYS A 355 18.79 29.74 -2.54
CA LYS A 355 17.42 30.20 -2.79
C LYS A 355 16.51 30.03 -1.57
N LEU A 356 16.57 28.88 -0.89
CA LEU A 356 15.81 28.63 0.33
C LEU A 356 16.15 29.68 1.40
N ASN A 357 17.44 29.91 1.66
CA ASN A 357 17.89 30.91 2.62
C ASN A 357 17.50 32.33 2.21
N ALA A 358 17.56 32.68 0.92
CA ALA A 358 17.11 33.99 0.45
C ALA A 358 15.61 34.23 0.68
N LEU A 359 14.80 33.17 0.71
CA LEU A 359 13.36 33.26 0.90
C LEU A 359 12.92 33.07 2.36
N TYR A 360 13.65 32.28 3.14
CA TYR A 360 13.19 31.72 4.41
C TYR A 360 14.17 31.87 5.59
N ALA A 361 15.40 32.38 5.40
CA ALA A 361 16.35 32.57 6.51
C ALA A 361 16.13 33.85 7.32
#